data_AF-A0A5C8Q376-F1
#
_entry.id   AF-A0A5C8Q376-F1
#
_cell.length_a   1.000
_cell.length_b   1.000
_cell.length_c   1.000
_cell.angle_alpha   90.00
_cell.angle_beta   90.00
_cell.angle_gamma   90.00
#
_symmetry.space_group_name_H-M   'P 1'
#
loop_
_entity.id
_entity.type
_entity.pdbx_description
1 polymer ?
#
loop_
_entity_poly.entity_id
_entity_poly.type
_entity_poly.pdbx_seq_one_letter_code
_entity_poly.pdbx_strand_id
1 'polypeptide(L)'
;MDEAKADRAPADGISPGDTTASRFLKRLTLTATTATGALALVVIVAFGVFAIGSTSGTGTRDEGAAAVATEPAPPPTDTASALPAEDIDPVALLRRDPKVSGQVKADLKPCSENAYPVDTSYGNLTGGTAPDVVVNVMSCDDAVGLGTYVYRESDQQRYENVFVAEEPAVYATIDRGELVVTRQVYAKGDPVSYPSGEDIVTYSWADTRFTERYRVRNNYSGAVGNGPVDAPAPSASIVN
;
A
#
# COMPACT_ATOMS: atom_id res chain seq x y z
N MET A 1 -61.05 25.04 -30.09
CA MET A 1 -61.35 25.34 -28.67
C MET A 1 -60.16 24.83 -27.86
N ASP A 2 -58.93 25.28 -28.14
CA ASP A 2 -58.32 26.58 -27.79
C ASP A 2 -58.20 26.73 -26.26
N GLU A 3 -57.02 26.42 -25.70
CA GLU A 3 -55.91 27.34 -25.34
C GLU A 3 -56.11 27.93 -23.92
N ALA A 4 -55.12 28.10 -23.04
CA ALA A 4 -53.71 28.38 -23.26
C ALA A 4 -52.79 27.86 -22.12
N LYS A 5 -51.60 27.43 -22.56
CA LYS A 5 -50.37 27.16 -21.83
C LYS A 5 -49.49 28.42 -21.91
N ALA A 6 -48.93 28.89 -20.80
CA ALA A 6 -47.99 30.01 -20.80
C ALA A 6 -46.55 29.51 -20.91
N ASP A 7 -45.95 29.75 -22.07
CA ASP A 7 -44.51 29.73 -22.34
C ASP A 7 -43.94 31.14 -22.14
N ARG A 8 -42.71 31.26 -21.59
CA ARG A 8 -41.91 32.49 -21.75
C ARG A 8 -40.40 32.23 -21.73
N ALA A 9 -39.77 32.56 -22.84
CA ALA A 9 -38.37 32.95 -23.06
C ALA A 9 -38.37 33.97 -24.24
N PRO A 10 -37.28 34.62 -24.69
CA PRO A 10 -35.92 34.79 -24.16
C PRO A 10 -35.36 36.26 -24.24
N ALA A 11 -34.08 36.41 -23.85
CA ALA A 11 -32.99 37.30 -24.35
C ALA A 11 -33.15 38.84 -24.48
N ASP A 12 -32.16 39.59 -23.97
CA ASP A 12 -31.13 40.24 -24.80
C ASP A 12 -30.10 41.02 -23.96
N GLY A 13 -28.85 40.98 -24.39
CA GLY A 13 -27.70 41.61 -23.72
C GLY A 13 -27.39 43.01 -24.22
N ILE A 14 -26.58 43.74 -23.44
CA ILE A 14 -25.79 44.91 -23.86
C ILE A 14 -24.50 44.98 -23.01
N SER A 15 -23.39 45.01 -23.72
CA SER A 15 -22.09 45.65 -23.43
C SER A 15 -21.78 46.47 -24.71
N PRO A 16 -20.94 47.54 -24.77
CA PRO A 16 -19.82 47.95 -23.90
C PRO A 16 -19.71 49.48 -23.64
N GLY A 17 -18.69 49.93 -22.89
CA GLY A 17 -18.31 51.34 -22.86
C GLY A 17 -17.31 51.73 -21.76
N ASP A 18 -16.08 51.99 -22.19
CA ASP A 18 -14.87 52.43 -21.47
C ASP A 18 -15.03 53.52 -20.38
N THR A 19 -14.14 53.50 -19.38
CA THR A 19 -13.24 54.63 -19.03
C THR A 19 -12.16 54.20 -18.02
N THR A 20 -10.93 54.07 -18.53
CA THR A 20 -9.67 54.64 -17.98
C THR A 20 -9.24 54.40 -16.53
N ALA A 21 -8.24 53.51 -16.42
CA ALA A 21 -6.95 53.65 -15.75
C ALA A 21 -6.83 54.33 -14.37
N SER A 22 -6.30 53.57 -13.40
CA SER A 22 -5.22 54.06 -12.54
C SER A 22 -4.40 52.89 -11.99
N ARG A 23 -3.10 52.96 -12.23
CA ARG A 23 -2.05 52.07 -11.75
C ARG A 23 -1.75 52.41 -10.29
N PHE A 24 -1.50 51.44 -9.43
CA PHE A 24 -0.47 51.62 -8.41
C PHE A 24 0.21 50.30 -8.07
N LEU A 25 1.39 50.11 -8.65
CA LEU A 25 2.38 49.12 -8.27
C LEU A 25 2.92 49.47 -6.87
N LYS A 26 2.95 48.50 -5.95
CA LYS A 26 3.93 48.52 -4.87
C LYS A 26 4.84 47.30 -4.99
N ARG A 27 6.03 47.59 -5.54
CA ARG A 27 7.22 46.77 -5.49
C ARG A 27 7.60 46.56 -4.02
N LEU A 28 7.74 45.32 -3.56
CA LEU A 28 8.53 45.02 -2.37
C LEU A 28 9.88 44.47 -2.83
N THR A 29 10.91 45.19 -2.41
CA THR A 29 12.30 45.08 -2.84
C THR A 29 12.95 43.88 -2.15
N LEU A 30 13.40 42.89 -2.93
CA LEU A 30 14.35 41.87 -2.48
C LEU A 30 15.68 42.57 -2.18
N THR A 31 16.13 42.51 -0.93
CA THR A 31 17.50 42.86 -0.54
C THR A 31 18.31 41.56 -0.51
N ALA A 32 18.98 41.26 -1.63
CA ALA A 32 20.00 40.22 -1.70
C ALA A 32 21.36 40.87 -1.45
N THR A 33 21.87 40.75 -0.22
CA THR A 33 23.25 41.11 0.11
C THR A 33 24.20 40.05 -0.43
N THR A 34 25.08 40.48 -1.34
CA THR A 34 26.14 39.70 -1.95
C THR A 34 27.24 39.38 -0.94
N ALA A 35 27.42 38.11 -0.59
CA ALA A 35 28.61 37.62 0.11
C ALA A 35 29.75 37.45 -0.91
N THR A 36 30.84 38.15 -0.66
CA THR A 36 32.13 38.04 -1.35
C THR A 36 32.90 36.87 -0.72
N GLY A 37 33.38 35.91 -1.51
CA GLY A 37 34.13 34.77 -0.97
C GLY A 37 34.73 33.84 -2.03
N ALA A 38 35.93 34.20 -2.47
CA ALA A 38 37.01 33.44 -3.12
C ALA A 38 36.82 31.94 -3.52
N LEU A 39 37.10 31.70 -4.81
CA LEU A 39 37.94 30.64 -5.39
C LEU A 39 38.33 29.43 -4.53
N ALA A 40 37.85 28.24 -4.90
CA ALA A 40 38.68 27.03 -5.01
C ALA A 40 37.98 25.96 -5.86
N LEU A 41 38.39 25.87 -7.13
CA LEU A 41 38.19 24.68 -7.97
C LEU A 41 39.05 23.55 -7.41
N VAL A 42 38.43 22.48 -6.94
CA VAL A 42 39.11 21.19 -6.72
C VAL A 42 38.33 20.12 -7.46
N VAL A 43 38.71 19.92 -8.72
CA VAL A 43 38.32 18.77 -9.53
C VAL A 43 39.29 17.64 -9.17
N ILE A 44 38.85 16.67 -8.38
CA ILE A 44 39.57 15.41 -8.22
C ILE A 44 39.06 14.45 -9.30
N VAL A 45 39.82 14.40 -10.39
CA VAL A 45 39.74 13.32 -11.37
C VAL A 45 40.49 12.12 -10.78
N ALA A 46 39.77 11.06 -10.41
CA ALA A 46 40.38 9.77 -10.15
C ALA A 46 39.96 8.80 -11.26
N PHE A 47 40.84 8.64 -12.26
CA PHE A 47 40.77 7.56 -13.25
C PHE A 47 41.14 6.24 -12.56
N GLY A 48 40.13 5.43 -12.22
CA GLY A 48 40.31 4.04 -11.81
C GLY A 48 40.24 3.11 -13.02
N VAL A 49 41.37 2.48 -13.33
CA VAL A 49 41.56 1.56 -14.46
C VAL A 49 40.67 0.32 -14.33
N PHE A 50 40.08 -0.05 -15.47
CA PHE A 50 39.27 -1.23 -15.72
C PHE A 50 40.13 -2.50 -15.63
N ALA A 51 39.77 -3.43 -14.74
CA ALA A 51 40.25 -4.81 -14.76
C ALA A 51 39.05 -5.74 -15.03
N ILE A 52 38.96 -6.22 -16.26
CA ILE A 52 38.08 -7.30 -16.71
C ILE A 52 38.67 -8.63 -16.23
N GLY A 53 38.00 -9.25 -15.26
CA GLY A 53 38.22 -10.65 -14.87
C GLY A 53 36.97 -11.45 -15.17
N SER A 54 36.97 -12.20 -16.27
CA SER A 54 35.96 -13.22 -16.56
C SER A 54 36.44 -14.55 -16.00
N THR A 55 35.92 -14.93 -14.83
CA THR A 55 36.00 -16.31 -14.33
C THR A 55 34.59 -16.81 -14.04
N SER A 56 33.97 -17.39 -15.05
CA SER A 56 32.78 -18.22 -14.92
C SER A 56 33.16 -19.53 -14.23
N GLY A 57 32.99 -19.58 -12.91
CA GLY A 57 33.10 -20.79 -12.09
C GLY A 57 31.71 -21.31 -11.73
N THR A 58 31.25 -22.33 -12.44
CA THR A 58 30.15 -23.19 -11.97
C THR A 58 30.72 -24.21 -11.01
N GLY A 59 30.16 -24.34 -9.80
CA GLY A 59 30.37 -25.56 -9.03
C GLY A 59 30.27 -25.39 -7.51
N THR A 60 29.11 -25.79 -7.00
CA THR A 60 28.82 -26.21 -5.61
C THR A 60 29.11 -25.19 -4.51
N ARG A 61 28.06 -24.46 -4.14
CA ARG A 61 27.96 -23.78 -2.85
C ARG A 61 27.75 -24.86 -1.78
N ASP A 62 28.84 -25.26 -1.15
CA ASP A 62 28.79 -26.02 0.10
C ASP A 62 28.34 -25.02 1.18
N GLU A 63 27.04 -25.02 1.49
CA GLU A 63 26.50 -24.29 2.63
C GLU A 63 27.00 -24.99 3.90
N GLY A 64 28.26 -24.79 4.24
CA GLY A 64 28.86 -25.26 5.48
C GLY A 64 27.96 -24.87 6.65
N ALA A 65 27.79 -25.80 7.59
CA ALA A 65 26.90 -25.66 8.74
C ALA A 65 27.02 -24.25 9.37
N ALA A 66 25.89 -23.57 9.48
CA ALA A 66 25.82 -22.24 10.06
C ALA A 66 26.53 -22.24 11.43
N ALA A 67 27.63 -21.50 11.53
CA ALA A 67 28.29 -21.30 12.80
C ALA A 67 27.30 -20.59 13.72
N VAL A 68 26.86 -21.29 14.77
CA VAL A 68 26.09 -20.71 15.86
C VAL A 68 27.05 -19.79 16.61
N ALA A 69 27.11 -18.53 16.20
CA ALA A 69 27.77 -17.49 16.98
C ALA A 69 26.90 -17.23 18.21
N THR A 70 27.25 -17.87 19.33
CA THR A 70 26.82 -17.43 20.66
C THR A 70 27.63 -16.19 21.01
N GLU A 71 27.22 -15.04 20.48
CA GLU A 71 27.59 -13.74 21.03
C GLU A 71 26.29 -12.98 21.31
N PRO A 72 26.05 -12.51 22.55
CA PRO A 72 24.82 -11.79 22.86
C PRO A 72 24.86 -10.43 22.13
N ALA A 73 24.07 -10.30 21.07
CA ALA A 73 23.78 -8.99 20.50
C ALA A 73 23.12 -8.13 21.59
N PRO A 74 23.55 -6.87 21.79
CA PRO A 74 22.81 -5.95 22.65
C PRO A 74 21.38 -5.82 22.10
N PRO A 75 20.35 -5.85 22.97
CA PRO A 75 18.97 -5.80 22.50
C PRO A 75 18.76 -4.52 21.67
N PRO A 76 18.05 -4.59 20.53
CA PRO A 76 17.60 -3.39 19.86
C PRO A 76 16.81 -2.57 20.89
N THR A 77 17.22 -1.31 21.08
CA THR A 77 16.46 -0.39 21.92
C THR A 77 15.27 0.11 21.09
N ASP A 78 14.27 -0.76 20.92
CA ASP A 78 12.98 -0.37 20.38
C ASP A 78 12.28 0.49 21.44
N THR A 79 12.52 1.79 21.41
CA THR A 79 11.66 2.75 22.09
C THR A 79 10.41 2.94 21.24
N ALA A 80 9.53 1.96 21.31
CA ALA A 80 8.10 2.10 21.03
C ALA A 80 7.36 1.11 21.92
N SER A 81 7.39 1.33 23.25
CA SER A 81 6.36 0.78 24.11
C SER A 81 5.05 1.51 23.82
N ALA A 82 4.40 1.14 22.73
CA ALA A 82 2.95 1.18 22.72
C ALA A 82 2.52 0.18 23.81
N LEU A 83 1.69 0.65 24.75
CA LEU A 83 0.98 -0.25 25.66
C LEU A 83 0.36 -1.38 24.82
N PRO A 84 0.36 -2.64 25.28
CA PRO A 84 -0.26 -3.70 24.53
C PRO A 84 -1.71 -3.29 24.24
N ALA A 85 -2.11 -3.26 22.97
CA ALA A 85 -3.51 -3.14 22.58
C ALA A 85 -4.25 -4.47 22.87
N GLU A 86 -4.03 -5.03 24.07
CA GLU A 86 -4.23 -6.43 24.43
C GLU A 86 -5.69 -6.90 24.41
N ASP A 87 -6.65 -6.01 24.13
CA ASP A 87 -8.09 -6.29 24.27
C ASP A 87 -8.94 -5.87 23.06
N ILE A 88 -8.35 -5.76 21.86
CA ILE A 88 -9.15 -5.50 20.67
C ILE A 88 -9.58 -6.84 20.06
N ASP A 89 -10.89 -7.09 20.06
CA ASP A 89 -11.50 -8.15 19.26
C ASP A 89 -11.70 -7.64 17.81
N PRO A 90 -10.85 -8.05 16.85
CA PRO A 90 -10.95 -7.56 15.48
C PRO A 90 -12.24 -8.05 14.80
N VAL A 91 -12.75 -9.24 15.18
CA VAL A 91 -13.99 -9.78 14.63
C VAL A 91 -15.18 -8.93 15.09
N ALA A 92 -15.21 -8.54 16.36
CA ALA A 92 -16.25 -7.66 16.87
C ALA A 92 -16.20 -6.26 16.25
N LEU A 93 -14.99 -5.72 15.99
CA LEU A 93 -14.84 -4.45 15.25
C LEU A 93 -15.47 -4.56 13.86
N LEU A 94 -15.06 -5.55 13.07
CA LEU A 94 -15.54 -5.74 11.71
C LEU A 94 -17.06 -5.96 11.65
N ARG A 95 -17.62 -6.76 12.57
CA ARG A 95 -19.07 -7.03 12.59
C ARG A 95 -19.89 -5.77 12.83
N ARG A 96 -19.45 -4.92 13.77
CA ARG A 96 -20.17 -3.70 14.14
C ARG A 96 -19.97 -2.55 13.14
N ASP A 97 -18.88 -2.57 12.39
CA ASP A 97 -18.51 -1.49 11.48
C ASP A 97 -19.43 -1.45 10.24
N PRO A 98 -20.21 -0.38 10.02
CA PRO A 98 -21.09 -0.28 8.85
C PRO A 98 -20.33 -0.08 7.53
N LYS A 99 -19.02 0.23 7.56
CA LYS A 99 -18.20 0.39 6.35
C LYS A 99 -17.73 -0.95 5.77
N VAL A 100 -17.76 -2.02 6.56
CA VAL A 100 -17.45 -3.38 6.11
C VAL A 100 -18.64 -3.93 5.32
N SER A 101 -18.40 -4.43 4.10
CA SER A 101 -19.50 -4.93 3.27
C SER A 101 -20.19 -6.16 3.85
N GLY A 102 -21.43 -6.39 3.41
CA GLY A 102 -22.18 -7.58 3.78
C GLY A 102 -21.52 -8.88 3.32
N GLN A 103 -20.78 -8.86 2.22
CA GLN A 103 -20.05 -10.03 1.70
C GLN A 103 -18.90 -10.40 2.64
N VAL A 104 -18.02 -9.45 2.98
CA VAL A 104 -16.93 -9.72 3.92
C VAL A 104 -17.46 -10.18 5.28
N LYS A 105 -18.57 -9.59 5.78
CA LYS A 105 -19.20 -10.04 7.04
C LYS A 105 -19.77 -11.45 6.97
N ALA A 106 -20.27 -11.87 5.80
CA ALA A 106 -20.79 -13.21 5.59
C ALA A 106 -19.66 -14.25 5.55
N ASP A 107 -18.51 -13.88 4.98
CA ASP A 107 -17.31 -14.73 4.90
C ASP A 107 -16.49 -14.70 6.19
N LEU A 108 -16.68 -13.69 7.05
CA LEU A 108 -16.14 -13.62 8.41
C LEU A 108 -16.85 -14.64 9.33
N LYS A 109 -16.52 -15.91 9.14
CA LYS A 109 -16.93 -17.05 9.97
C LYS A 109 -15.67 -17.78 10.46
N PRO A 110 -15.76 -18.53 11.56
CA PRO A 110 -14.64 -19.34 11.98
C PRO A 110 -14.28 -20.38 10.91
N CYS A 111 -12.99 -20.54 10.67
CA CYS A 111 -12.41 -21.65 9.91
C CYS A 111 -12.27 -22.88 10.83
N SER A 112 -11.38 -23.82 10.50
CA SER A 112 -11.06 -24.95 11.39
C SER A 112 -10.67 -24.47 12.79
N GLU A 113 -11.05 -25.24 13.81
CA GLU A 113 -10.68 -24.99 15.22
C GLU A 113 -11.21 -23.66 15.79
N ASN A 114 -12.29 -23.12 15.21
CA ASN A 114 -12.92 -21.86 15.61
C ASN A 114 -12.03 -20.61 15.45
N ALA A 115 -10.91 -20.71 14.73
CA ALA A 115 -10.07 -19.56 14.41
C ALA A 115 -10.69 -18.76 13.26
N TYR A 116 -10.81 -17.44 13.40
CA TYR A 116 -11.26 -16.58 12.31
C TYR A 116 -10.11 -16.31 11.32
N PRO A 117 -10.38 -16.16 10.01
CA PRO A 117 -9.35 -15.87 9.00
C PRO A 117 -9.00 -14.38 9.01
N VAL A 118 -8.54 -13.90 10.15
CA VAL A 118 -8.21 -12.50 10.37
C VAL A 118 -6.78 -12.39 10.84
N ASP A 119 -6.02 -11.51 10.18
CA ASP A 119 -4.69 -11.12 10.60
C ASP A 119 -4.72 -9.66 11.09
N THR A 120 -4.00 -9.38 12.18
CA THR A 120 -4.03 -8.08 12.85
C THR A 120 -2.62 -7.57 13.10
N SER A 121 -2.33 -6.38 12.61
CA SER A 121 -1.07 -5.67 12.85
C SER A 121 -1.32 -4.36 13.57
N TYR A 122 -0.40 -3.98 14.46
CA TYR A 122 -0.47 -2.76 15.26
C TYR A 122 0.69 -1.82 14.93
N GLY A 123 0.42 -0.52 14.82
CA GLY A 123 1.49 0.45 14.57
C GLY A 123 0.99 1.90 14.61
N ASN A 124 1.91 2.85 14.52
CA ASN A 124 1.56 4.26 14.45
C ASN A 124 1.49 4.72 12.99
N LEU A 125 0.28 4.80 12.45
CA LEU A 125 -0.02 5.28 11.10
C LEU A 125 -0.62 6.69 11.13
N THR A 126 -1.35 7.05 12.19
CA THR A 126 -2.18 8.25 12.25
C THR A 126 -1.75 9.29 13.30
N GLY A 127 -0.64 9.04 14.00
CA GLY A 127 -0.07 9.94 15.00
C GLY A 127 -0.83 9.98 16.32
N GLY A 128 -1.72 9.01 16.58
CA GLY A 128 -2.50 8.91 17.81
C GLY A 128 -1.69 8.48 19.05
N THR A 129 -2.34 8.52 20.22
CA THR A 129 -1.76 8.07 21.49
C THR A 129 -1.80 6.56 21.69
N ALA A 130 -2.76 5.89 21.04
CA ALA A 130 -2.85 4.44 20.95
C ALA A 130 -2.42 3.96 19.57
N PRO A 131 -1.93 2.71 19.45
CA PRO A 131 -1.59 2.15 18.15
C PRO A 131 -2.83 2.04 17.25
N ASP A 132 -2.65 2.34 15.97
CA ASP A 132 -3.62 2.00 14.93
C ASP A 132 -3.59 0.48 14.69
N VAL A 133 -4.74 -0.06 14.28
CA VAL A 133 -4.96 -1.49 14.06
C VAL A 133 -5.26 -1.71 12.60
N VAL A 134 -4.40 -2.45 11.91
CA VAL A 134 -4.65 -2.95 10.56
C VAL A 134 -5.24 -4.35 10.69
N VAL A 135 -6.43 -4.55 10.12
CA VAL A 135 -7.14 -5.83 10.14
C VAL A 135 -7.29 -6.31 8.70
N ASN A 136 -6.69 -7.45 8.38
CA ASN A 136 -6.83 -8.13 7.10
C ASN A 136 -7.78 -9.32 7.26
N VAL A 137 -8.82 -9.40 6.44
CA VAL A 137 -9.73 -10.55 6.36
C VAL A 137 -9.33 -11.39 5.17
N MET A 138 -9.27 -12.71 5.35
CA MET A 138 -8.84 -13.66 4.34
C MET A 138 -9.89 -14.75 4.13
N SER A 139 -9.78 -15.50 3.04
CA SER A 139 -10.49 -16.76 2.87
C SER A 139 -9.92 -17.83 3.82
N CYS A 140 -10.77 -18.77 4.24
CA CYS A 140 -10.32 -19.89 5.08
C CYS A 140 -9.44 -20.90 4.34
N ASP A 141 -9.67 -21.08 3.04
CA ASP A 141 -9.11 -22.22 2.30
C ASP A 141 -7.66 -21.98 1.87
N ASP A 142 -7.37 -20.76 1.40
CA ASP A 142 -6.10 -20.39 0.76
C ASP A 142 -5.51 -19.06 1.25
N ALA A 143 -6.08 -18.48 2.32
CA ALA A 143 -5.63 -17.22 2.91
C ALA A 143 -5.57 -16.03 1.91
N VAL A 144 -6.44 -16.04 0.91
CA VAL A 144 -6.56 -14.95 -0.07
C VAL A 144 -7.31 -13.79 0.56
N GLY A 145 -6.74 -12.59 0.45
CA GLY A 145 -7.31 -11.37 1.01
C GLY A 145 -8.70 -11.01 0.46
N LEU A 146 -9.65 -10.82 1.37
CA LEU A 146 -11.02 -10.39 1.10
C LEU A 146 -11.24 -8.92 1.44
N GLY A 147 -10.44 -8.37 2.37
CA GLY A 147 -10.50 -6.97 2.75
C GLY A 147 -9.43 -6.56 3.74
N THR A 148 -9.09 -5.27 3.71
CA THR A 148 -8.19 -4.59 4.64
C THR A 148 -8.90 -3.40 5.26
N TYR A 149 -8.72 -3.23 6.57
CA TYR A 149 -9.30 -2.14 7.35
C TYR A 149 -8.25 -1.52 8.25
N VAL A 150 -8.28 -0.20 8.42
CA VAL A 150 -7.47 0.48 9.45
C VAL A 150 -8.39 1.13 10.47
N TYR A 151 -8.18 0.80 11.73
CA TYR A 151 -8.88 1.40 12.86
C TYR A 151 -7.92 2.25 13.68
N ARG A 152 -8.34 3.46 14.03
CA ARG A 152 -7.62 4.33 14.97
C ARG A 152 -8.44 4.54 16.24
N GLU A 153 -7.79 4.78 17.36
CA GLU A 153 -8.49 5.25 18.55
C GLU A 153 -8.96 6.69 18.35
N SER A 154 -10.25 6.92 18.57
CA SER A 154 -10.87 8.25 18.66
C SER A 154 -10.74 8.83 20.07
N ASP A 155 -11.01 10.13 20.21
CA ASP A 155 -11.00 10.84 21.51
C ASP A 155 -11.91 10.20 22.58
N GLN A 156 -12.89 9.40 22.17
CA GLN A 156 -13.82 8.69 23.06
C GLN A 156 -13.30 7.30 23.49
N GLN A 157 -12.02 6.99 23.22
CA GLN A 157 -11.42 5.67 23.48
C GLN A 157 -12.13 4.55 22.72
N ARG A 158 -12.59 4.87 21.50
CA ARG A 158 -13.27 3.93 20.61
C ARG A 158 -12.49 3.82 19.32
N TYR A 159 -12.26 2.60 18.87
CA TYR A 159 -11.68 2.36 17.56
C TYR A 159 -12.69 2.66 16.46
N GLU A 160 -12.31 3.55 15.55
CA GLU A 160 -13.08 3.94 14.38
C GLU A 160 -12.33 3.60 13.09
N ASN A 161 -13.06 3.17 12.07
CA ASN A 161 -12.50 2.83 10.78
C ASN A 161 -12.16 4.09 9.99
N VAL A 162 -10.90 4.19 9.54
CA VAL A 162 -10.37 5.30 8.75
C VAL A 162 -9.82 4.88 7.38
N PHE A 163 -9.86 3.59 7.05
CA PHE A 163 -9.45 3.04 5.76
C PHE A 163 -10.20 1.74 5.47
N VAL A 164 -10.60 1.57 4.21
CA VAL A 164 -11.24 0.36 3.68
C VAL A 164 -10.67 0.06 2.30
N ALA A 165 -10.30 -1.19 2.07
CA ALA A 165 -10.07 -1.76 0.75
C ALA A 165 -10.66 -3.18 0.73
N GLU A 166 -11.49 -3.50 -0.26
CA GLU A 166 -12.18 -4.80 -0.38
C GLU A 166 -12.07 -5.35 -1.82
N GLU A 167 -11.07 -4.89 -2.56
CA GLU A 167 -10.75 -5.44 -3.87
C GLU A 167 -10.22 -6.89 -3.76
N PRO A 168 -10.38 -7.73 -4.80
CA PRO A 168 -9.94 -9.12 -4.76
C PRO A 168 -8.45 -9.27 -4.43
N ALA A 169 -8.12 -10.18 -3.52
CA ALA A 169 -6.77 -10.49 -3.09
C ALA A 169 -6.00 -9.23 -2.61
N VAL A 170 -6.68 -8.39 -1.83
CA VAL A 170 -6.08 -7.23 -1.15
C VAL A 170 -5.47 -7.63 0.18
N TYR A 171 -4.30 -7.10 0.49
CA TYR A 171 -3.66 -7.28 1.80
C TYR A 171 -2.83 -6.05 2.14
N ALA A 172 -2.79 -5.69 3.42
CA ALA A 172 -2.01 -4.53 3.85
C ALA A 172 -1.05 -4.82 5.00
N THR A 173 0.04 -4.08 4.97
CA THR A 173 1.12 -4.13 5.95
C THR A 173 1.45 -2.71 6.40
N ILE A 174 2.15 -2.63 7.53
CA ILE A 174 2.72 -1.37 8.02
C ILE A 174 4.21 -1.38 7.68
N ASP A 175 4.66 -0.41 6.89
CA ASP A 175 6.09 -0.17 6.62
C ASP A 175 6.47 1.24 7.07
N ARG A 176 7.34 1.35 8.09
CA ARG A 176 7.89 2.63 8.59
C ARG A 176 6.85 3.73 8.84
N GLY A 177 5.67 3.36 9.35
CA GLY A 177 4.59 4.29 9.66
C GLY A 177 3.71 4.67 8.46
N GLU A 178 3.90 4.02 7.31
CA GLU A 178 3.03 4.10 6.15
C GLU A 178 2.21 2.80 6.01
N LEU A 179 1.00 2.94 5.49
CA LEU A 179 0.15 1.80 5.15
C LEU A 179 0.49 1.36 3.73
N VAL A 180 0.99 0.14 3.55
CA VAL A 180 1.29 -0.43 2.24
C VAL A 180 0.23 -1.46 1.90
N VAL A 181 -0.55 -1.18 0.86
CA VAL A 181 -1.63 -2.04 0.37
C VAL A 181 -1.18 -2.69 -0.93
N THR A 182 -1.13 -4.01 -0.94
CA THR A 182 -0.90 -4.82 -2.13
C THR A 182 -2.23 -5.37 -2.61
N ARG A 183 -2.49 -5.28 -3.91
CA ARG A 183 -3.68 -5.88 -4.54
C ARG A 183 -3.30 -6.58 -5.84
N GLN A 184 -3.84 -7.77 -6.04
CA GLN A 184 -3.67 -8.45 -7.32
C GLN A 184 -4.48 -7.77 -8.41
N VAL A 185 -3.97 -7.84 -9.64
CA VAL A 185 -4.63 -7.29 -10.84
C VAL A 185 -4.89 -8.40 -11.82
N TYR A 186 -6.16 -8.50 -12.21
CA TYR A 186 -6.66 -9.50 -13.14
C TYR A 186 -7.05 -8.84 -14.46
N ALA A 187 -6.44 -9.29 -15.56
CA ALA A 187 -6.91 -8.99 -16.89
C ALA A 187 -8.18 -9.80 -17.21
N LYS A 188 -8.85 -9.44 -18.30
CA LYS A 188 -10.06 -10.14 -18.73
C LYS A 188 -9.73 -11.60 -19.07
N GLY A 189 -10.36 -12.52 -18.36
CA GLY A 189 -10.19 -13.96 -18.56
C GLY A 189 -9.12 -14.60 -17.66
N ASP A 190 -8.45 -13.81 -16.82
CA ASP A 190 -7.54 -14.36 -15.82
C ASP A 190 -8.32 -15.26 -14.84
N PRO A 191 -7.84 -16.48 -14.57
CA PRO A 191 -8.36 -17.28 -13.48
C PRO A 191 -7.93 -16.67 -12.14
N VAL A 192 -8.70 -16.91 -11.09
CA VAL A 192 -8.41 -16.41 -9.73
C VAL A 192 -7.01 -16.82 -9.25
N SER A 193 -6.53 -17.99 -9.66
CA SER A 193 -5.19 -18.48 -9.29
C SER A 193 -4.03 -17.85 -10.08
N TYR A 194 -4.29 -17.13 -11.17
CA TYR A 194 -3.24 -16.54 -12.02
C TYR A 194 -3.57 -15.09 -12.39
N PRO A 195 -3.32 -14.14 -11.48
CA PRO A 195 -3.39 -12.71 -11.80
C PRO A 195 -2.34 -12.31 -12.83
N SER A 196 -2.64 -11.31 -13.65
CA SER A 196 -1.70 -10.70 -14.60
C SER A 196 -0.68 -9.77 -13.95
N GLY A 197 -0.90 -9.33 -12.71
CA GLY A 197 0.02 -8.44 -12.01
C GLY A 197 -0.46 -8.06 -10.62
N GLU A 198 0.12 -6.99 -10.09
CA GLU A 198 -0.22 -6.42 -8.78
C GLU A 198 0.00 -4.90 -8.77
N ASP A 199 -0.79 -4.20 -7.97
CA ASP A 199 -0.48 -2.84 -7.52
C ASP A 199 -0.01 -2.88 -6.07
N ILE A 200 1.12 -2.24 -5.79
CA ILE A 200 1.60 -1.94 -4.44
C ILE A 200 1.42 -0.44 -4.24
N VAL A 201 0.57 -0.05 -3.29
CA VAL A 201 0.19 1.34 -3.05
C VAL A 201 0.57 1.72 -1.62
N THR A 202 1.41 2.72 -1.49
CA THR A 202 1.81 3.29 -0.19
C THR A 202 0.92 4.48 0.12
N TYR A 203 0.30 4.47 1.29
CA TYR A 203 -0.52 5.55 1.81
C TYR A 203 0.13 6.14 3.07
N SER A 204 0.03 7.46 3.20
CA SER A 204 0.34 8.16 4.45
C SER A 204 -0.90 8.83 5.00
N TRP A 205 -1.03 8.91 6.32
CA TRP A 205 -2.04 9.74 6.93
C TRP A 205 -1.80 11.23 6.64
N ALA A 206 -2.82 11.91 6.13
CA ALA A 206 -2.82 13.35 5.91
C ALA A 206 -4.15 13.93 6.39
N ASP A 207 -4.06 14.83 7.37
CA ASP A 207 -5.19 15.45 8.05
C ASP A 207 -6.15 14.42 8.68
N THR A 208 -7.15 14.00 7.92
CA THR A 208 -8.27 13.16 8.36
C THR A 208 -8.42 11.87 7.54
N ARG A 209 -7.48 11.57 6.63
CA ARG A 209 -7.55 10.35 5.80
C ARG A 209 -6.18 9.88 5.32
N PHE A 210 -6.11 8.61 4.94
CA PHE A 210 -5.00 8.11 4.15
C PHE A 210 -5.02 8.70 2.74
N THR A 211 -3.86 9.20 2.30
CA THR A 211 -3.65 9.70 0.95
C THR A 211 -2.55 8.88 0.29
N GLU A 212 -2.78 8.46 -0.96
CA GLU A 212 -1.79 7.74 -1.75
C GLU A 212 -0.54 8.61 -1.94
N ARG A 213 0.62 8.02 -1.66
CA ARG A 213 1.94 8.64 -1.84
C ARG A 213 2.64 8.09 -3.05
N TYR A 214 2.65 6.76 -3.16
CA TYR A 214 3.35 6.04 -4.21
C TYR A 214 2.51 4.86 -4.67
N ARG A 215 2.69 4.51 -5.94
CA ARG A 215 2.12 3.32 -6.54
C ARG A 215 3.14 2.68 -7.46
N VAL A 216 3.34 1.38 -7.26
CA VAL A 216 4.13 0.53 -8.14
C VAL A 216 3.20 -0.49 -8.78
N ARG A 217 3.26 -0.62 -10.10
CA ARG A 217 2.57 -1.66 -10.86
C ARG A 217 3.60 -2.68 -11.31
N ASN A 218 3.45 -3.92 -10.86
CA ASN A 218 4.19 -5.05 -11.40
C ASN A 218 3.28 -5.83 -12.34
N ASN A 219 3.81 -6.17 -13.51
CA ASN A 219 3.13 -7.06 -14.45
C ASN A 219 3.87 -8.39 -14.43
N TYR A 220 3.15 -9.47 -14.21
CA TYR A 220 3.75 -10.80 -14.22
C TYR A 220 3.90 -11.29 -15.66
N SER A 221 4.95 -12.05 -15.91
CA SER A 221 5.16 -12.67 -17.22
C SER A 221 4.24 -13.87 -17.39
N GLY A 222 3.52 -13.95 -18.52
CA GLY A 222 2.71 -15.11 -18.88
C GLY A 222 3.53 -16.34 -19.33
N ALA A 223 4.87 -16.30 -19.20
CA ALA A 223 5.75 -17.40 -19.60
C ALA A 223 5.63 -18.64 -18.70
N VAL A 224 5.11 -18.48 -17.47
CA VAL A 224 4.81 -19.58 -16.55
C VAL A 224 3.28 -19.71 -16.48
N GLY A 225 2.71 -20.79 -17.02
CA GLY A 225 1.26 -21.06 -16.91
C GLY A 225 0.53 -21.56 -18.15
N ASN A 226 1.19 -21.68 -19.31
CA ASN A 226 0.53 -22.18 -20.54
C ASN A 226 1.20 -23.42 -21.17
N GLY A 227 2.17 -24.03 -20.49
CA GLY A 227 2.73 -25.32 -20.92
C GLY A 227 1.91 -26.47 -20.33
N PRO A 228 1.62 -27.55 -21.08
CA PRO A 228 1.19 -28.80 -20.48
C PRO A 228 2.15 -29.15 -19.34
N VAL A 229 1.60 -29.41 -18.15
CA VAL A 229 2.35 -30.15 -17.13
C VAL A 229 2.47 -31.58 -17.66
N ASP A 230 3.51 -31.85 -18.44
CA ASP A 230 3.89 -33.21 -18.78
C ASP A 230 4.29 -33.89 -17.48
N ALA A 231 3.31 -34.50 -16.80
CA ALA A 231 3.55 -35.36 -15.67
C ALA A 231 4.55 -36.44 -16.15
N PRO A 232 5.69 -36.64 -15.47
CA PRO A 232 6.60 -37.71 -15.82
C PRO A 232 5.81 -39.02 -15.82
N ALA A 233 5.86 -39.76 -16.93
CA ALA A 233 5.20 -41.06 -16.99
C ALA A 233 5.68 -41.93 -15.81
N PRO A 234 4.77 -42.61 -15.09
CA PRO A 234 5.18 -43.48 -14.00
C PRO A 234 6.18 -44.50 -14.56
N SER A 235 7.36 -44.56 -13.94
CA SER A 235 8.37 -45.54 -14.31
C SER A 235 7.74 -46.92 -14.18
N ALA A 236 7.63 -47.64 -15.30
CA ALA A 236 7.15 -49.01 -15.28
C ALA A 236 8.10 -49.82 -14.38
N SER A 237 7.57 -50.28 -13.25
CA SER A 237 8.25 -51.26 -12.41
C SER A 237 8.59 -52.47 -13.26
N ILE A 238 9.87 -52.65 -13.58
CA ILE A 238 10.36 -53.90 -14.14
C ILE A 238 10.24 -54.94 -13.03
N VAL A 239 9.20 -55.76 -13.13
CA VAL A 239 9.06 -56.99 -12.35
C VAL A 239 10.05 -57.98 -12.93
N ASN A 240 11.00 -58.44 -12.10
CA ASN A 240 11.86 -59.58 -12.39
C ASN A 240 11.54 -60.69 -11.39
#